data_AF-A0A173S2A3-F1
#
_entry.id   AF-A0A173S2A3-F1
#
_cell.length_a   1.000
_cell.length_b   1.000
_cell.length_c   1.000
_cell.angle_alpha   90.00
_cell.angle_beta   90.00
_cell.angle_gamma   90.00
#
_symmetry.space_group_name_H-M   'P 1'
#
loop_
_entity.id
_entity.type
_entity.pdbx_description
1 polymer ?
#
loop_
_entity_poly.entity_id
_entity_poly.type
_entity_poly.pdbx_seq_one_letter_code
_entity_poly.pdbx_strand_id
1 'polypeptide(L)'
;MTYNYFPEDINSDDVMKMRFELADTDVSKDEMSAALSDEEITAVLEQYPDNFKMAKLKLLEHMMFKYGQDVDNSVGPVSFNFGNRMNFWKQLYDDLKKEIASSSVGIKPYENEKREYFYVGMMNHPGGGRF
;
A
#
# COMPACT_ATOMS: atom_id res chain seq x y z
N MET A 1 21.16 7.77 -9.82
CA MET A 1 20.26 6.78 -9.19
C MET A 1 21.15 5.68 -8.69
N THR A 2 21.20 5.51 -7.38
CA THR A 2 21.93 4.42 -6.76
C THR A 2 20.92 3.34 -6.44
N TYR A 3 21.24 2.09 -6.73
CA TYR A 3 20.51 0.98 -6.15
C TYR A 3 21.49 -0.08 -5.70
N ASN A 4 21.20 -0.67 -4.55
CA ASN A 4 21.92 -1.80 -4.02
C ASN A 4 20.94 -2.97 -3.80
N TYR A 5 21.45 -4.19 -3.92
CA TYR A 5 20.68 -5.38 -3.61
C TYR A 5 21.55 -6.36 -2.81
N PHE A 6 21.27 -6.43 -1.52
CA PHE A 6 21.92 -7.30 -0.54
C PHE A 6 20.89 -8.31 -0.02
N PRO A 7 20.80 -9.52 -0.61
CA PRO A 7 19.80 -10.51 -0.23
C PRO A 7 19.84 -10.92 1.26
N GLU A 8 21.02 -10.85 1.87
CA GLU A 8 21.25 -11.10 3.29
C GLU A 8 20.47 -10.18 4.23
N ASP A 9 20.13 -8.97 3.78
CA ASP A 9 19.49 -7.93 4.59
C ASP A 9 17.96 -7.84 4.38
N ILE A 10 17.34 -8.79 3.67
CA ILE A 10 15.89 -8.80 3.37
C ILE A 10 15.00 -8.96 4.63
N ASN A 11 15.57 -9.35 5.76
CA ASN A 11 14.78 -9.65 6.97
C ASN A 11 14.31 -8.41 7.74
N SER A 12 14.86 -7.22 7.47
CA SER A 12 14.41 -5.95 8.06
C SER A 12 13.33 -5.28 7.22
N ASP A 13 12.41 -4.53 7.85
CA ASP A 13 11.42 -3.70 7.16
C ASP A 13 12.08 -2.45 6.56
N ASP A 14 13.00 -2.66 5.61
CA ASP A 14 13.84 -1.64 5.01
C ASP A 14 13.79 -1.67 3.46
N VAL A 15 14.74 -0.96 2.85
CA VAL A 15 14.89 -0.86 1.40
C VAL A 15 15.03 -2.23 0.74
N MET A 16 15.80 -3.16 1.33
CA MET A 16 16.09 -4.47 0.73
C MET A 16 14.85 -5.35 0.71
N LYS A 17 14.08 -5.36 1.79
CA LYS A 17 12.80 -6.07 1.81
C LYS A 17 11.80 -5.47 0.84
N MET A 18 11.70 -4.14 0.77
CA MET A 18 10.78 -3.48 -0.16
C MET A 18 11.15 -3.80 -1.62
N ARG A 19 12.44 -3.74 -1.96
CA ARG A 19 13.01 -4.11 -3.25
C ARG A 19 12.68 -5.56 -3.63
N PHE A 20 12.86 -6.49 -2.69
CA PHE A 20 12.49 -7.89 -2.87
C PHE A 20 10.99 -8.08 -3.10
N GLU A 21 10.15 -7.48 -2.27
CA GLU A 21 8.69 -7.66 -2.34
C GLU A 21 8.05 -6.97 -3.55
N LEU A 22 8.64 -5.90 -4.06
CA LEU A 22 8.23 -5.25 -5.31
C LEU A 22 8.73 -6.00 -6.56
N ALA A 23 9.73 -6.87 -6.39
CA ALA A 23 10.47 -7.51 -7.47
C ALA A 23 10.90 -6.49 -8.54
N ASP A 24 11.41 -5.32 -8.10
CA ASP A 24 11.77 -4.22 -8.98
C ASP A 24 13.18 -4.34 -9.57
N THR A 25 13.96 -5.32 -9.11
CA THR A 25 15.30 -5.64 -9.61
C THR A 25 15.29 -6.68 -10.72
N ASP A 26 16.02 -6.40 -11.80
CA ASP A 26 16.39 -7.35 -12.83
C ASP A 26 17.85 -7.76 -12.66
N VAL A 27 18.10 -9.06 -12.50
CA VAL A 27 19.45 -9.64 -12.32
C VAL A 27 19.85 -10.45 -13.56
N SER A 28 19.03 -10.42 -14.62
CA SER A 28 19.30 -11.20 -15.82
C SER A 28 20.26 -10.44 -16.76
N LYS A 29 21.53 -10.89 -16.80
CA LYS A 29 22.60 -10.57 -17.78
C LYS A 29 23.70 -9.57 -17.36
N ASP A 30 24.35 -9.80 -16.21
CA ASP A 30 25.54 -9.05 -15.71
C ASP A 30 25.33 -7.54 -15.46
N GLU A 31 24.30 -6.93 -16.05
CA GLU A 31 23.77 -5.62 -15.73
C GLU A 31 22.60 -5.81 -14.78
N MET A 32 22.85 -5.55 -13.51
CA MET A 32 21.75 -5.37 -12.57
C MET A 32 21.04 -4.05 -12.93
N SER A 33 19.71 -4.04 -12.85
CA SER A 33 18.90 -2.83 -13.05
C SER A 33 17.73 -2.84 -12.09
N ALA A 34 17.29 -1.66 -11.68
CA ALA A 34 16.19 -1.48 -10.74
C ALA A 34 15.19 -0.46 -11.27
N ALA A 35 13.90 -0.71 -11.00
CA ALA A 35 12.85 0.24 -11.36
C ALA A 35 12.86 1.48 -10.45
N LEU A 36 13.23 1.27 -9.19
CA LEU A 36 13.33 2.31 -8.17
C LEU A 36 14.76 2.41 -7.63
N SER A 37 15.18 3.63 -7.36
CA SER A 37 16.39 3.95 -6.62
C SER A 37 16.20 3.72 -5.12
N ASP A 38 17.31 3.52 -4.40
CA ASP A 38 17.26 3.37 -2.94
C ASP A 38 16.72 4.63 -2.27
N GLU A 39 16.98 5.81 -2.83
CA GLU A 39 16.48 7.09 -2.34
C GLU A 39 14.96 7.22 -2.48
N GLU A 40 14.38 6.78 -3.60
CA GLU A 40 12.92 6.76 -3.80
C GLU A 40 12.23 5.83 -2.80
N ILE A 41 12.78 4.64 -2.56
CA ILE A 41 12.23 3.68 -1.59
C ILE A 41 12.33 4.25 -0.17
N THR A 42 13.49 4.77 0.20
CA THR A 42 13.74 5.35 1.52
C THR A 42 12.78 6.51 1.79
N ALA A 43 12.60 7.42 0.84
CA ALA A 43 11.71 8.57 0.97
C ALA A 43 10.25 8.17 1.23
N VAL A 44 9.78 7.05 0.69
CA VAL A 44 8.41 6.56 0.94
C VAL A 44 8.33 5.79 2.26
N LEU A 45 9.34 5.02 2.63
CA LEU A 45 9.40 4.36 3.94
C LEU A 45 9.38 5.40 5.07
N GLU A 46 10.11 6.50 4.94
CA GLU A 46 10.10 7.61 5.90
C GLU A 46 8.74 8.32 6.03
N GLN A 47 7.95 8.36 4.94
CA GLN A 47 6.58 8.91 4.98
C GLN A 47 5.59 7.99 5.70
N TYR A 48 5.90 6.69 5.78
CA TYR A 48 5.02 5.66 6.34
C TYR A 48 5.79 4.72 7.29
N PRO A 49 6.40 5.24 8.37
CA PRO A 49 7.33 4.48 9.21
C PRO A 49 6.69 3.27 9.89
N ASP A 50 5.41 3.39 10.27
CA ASP A 50 4.65 2.32 10.94
C ASP A 50 3.75 1.52 9.99
N ASN A 51 3.79 1.83 8.69
CA ASN A 51 2.86 1.25 7.72
C ASN A 51 3.57 0.83 6.43
N PHE A 52 4.43 -0.17 6.56
CA PHE A 52 5.17 -0.79 5.47
C PHE A 52 4.25 -1.22 4.30
N LYS A 53 3.04 -1.71 4.63
CA LYS A 53 2.05 -2.11 3.62
C LYS A 53 1.57 -0.93 2.78
N MET A 54 1.30 0.22 3.41
CA MET A 54 0.92 1.44 2.70
C MET A 54 2.08 2.03 1.91
N ALA A 55 3.31 1.98 2.45
CA ALA A 55 4.52 2.37 1.73
C ALA A 55 4.67 1.58 0.42
N LYS A 56 4.50 0.25 0.49
CA LYS A 56 4.52 -0.63 -0.70
C LYS A 56 3.46 -0.24 -1.73
N LEU A 57 2.23 0.03 -1.29
CA LEU A 57 1.16 0.46 -2.21
C LEU A 57 1.53 1.76 -2.93
N LYS A 58 2.14 2.71 -2.23
CA LYS A 58 2.58 3.98 -2.82
C LYS A 58 3.73 3.83 -3.80
N LEU A 59 4.67 2.93 -3.51
CA LEU A 59 5.76 2.62 -4.45
C LEU A 59 5.24 1.92 -5.70
N LEU A 60 4.28 0.99 -5.59
CA LEU A 60 3.61 0.38 -6.75
C LEU A 60 2.89 1.43 -7.60
N GLU A 61 2.15 2.36 -6.97
CA GLU A 61 1.49 3.48 -7.65
C GLU A 61 2.51 4.36 -8.39
N HIS A 62 3.65 4.67 -7.77
CA HIS A 62 4.73 5.43 -8.39
C HIS A 62 5.34 4.72 -9.61
N MET A 63 5.65 3.42 -9.49
CA MET A 63 6.15 2.63 -10.62
C MET A 63 5.16 2.62 -11.78
N MET A 64 3.87 2.48 -11.48
CA MET A 64 2.83 2.52 -12.52
C MET A 64 2.78 3.86 -13.27
N PHE A 65 3.02 4.99 -12.59
CA PHE A 65 3.10 6.29 -13.26
C PHE A 65 4.40 6.46 -14.06
N LYS A 66 5.53 6.00 -13.50
CA LYS A 66 6.85 6.10 -14.14
C LYS A 66 6.92 5.28 -15.43
N TYR A 67 6.40 4.06 -15.42
CA TYR A 67 6.47 3.11 -16.53
C TYR A 67 5.17 3.02 -17.35
N GLY A 68 4.11 3.73 -16.97
CA GLY A 68 2.81 3.64 -17.65
C GLY A 68 2.80 4.16 -19.09
N GLN A 69 3.81 4.93 -19.50
CA GLN A 69 3.99 5.39 -20.88
C GLN A 69 4.86 4.45 -21.72
N ASP A 70 5.56 3.50 -21.09
CA ASP A 70 6.45 2.59 -21.80
C ASP A 70 5.62 1.53 -22.53
N VAL A 71 5.89 1.41 -23.82
CA VAL A 71 5.22 0.45 -24.70
C VAL A 71 6.18 -0.67 -25.07
N ASP A 72 5.64 -1.86 -25.32
CA ASP A 72 6.40 -2.96 -25.91
C ASP A 72 7.05 -2.49 -27.21
N ASN A 73 8.35 -2.78 -27.34
CA ASN A 73 9.12 -2.35 -28.49
C ASN A 73 9.91 -3.52 -29.07
N SER A 74 9.87 -3.67 -30.39
CA SER A 74 10.66 -4.64 -31.13
C SER A 74 11.52 -3.94 -32.18
N VAL A 75 12.80 -4.28 -32.19
CA VAL A 75 13.79 -3.81 -33.16
C VAL A 75 14.51 -5.04 -33.73
N GLY A 76 14.15 -5.42 -34.95
CA GLY A 76 14.69 -6.61 -35.61
C GLY A 76 14.33 -7.90 -34.85
N PRO A 77 15.30 -8.79 -34.52
CA PRO A 77 15.03 -10.00 -33.76
C PRO A 77 14.89 -9.76 -32.24
N VAL A 78 15.12 -8.53 -31.76
CA VAL A 78 15.07 -8.18 -30.34
C VAL A 78 13.70 -7.58 -30.03
N SER A 79 13.02 -8.14 -29.04
CA SER A 79 11.76 -7.62 -28.52
C SER A 79 11.88 -7.39 -27.02
N PHE A 80 11.49 -6.20 -26.57
CA PHE A 80 11.35 -5.84 -25.16
C PHE A 80 9.87 -5.83 -24.81
N ASN A 81 9.51 -6.59 -23.79
CA ASN A 81 8.14 -6.70 -23.31
C ASN A 81 8.01 -6.01 -21.94
N PHE A 82 7.64 -4.74 -21.98
CA PHE A 82 7.41 -3.90 -20.80
C PHE A 82 5.99 -4.08 -20.26
N GLY A 83 5.02 -4.41 -21.13
CA GLY A 83 3.63 -4.64 -20.78
C GLY A 83 3.45 -5.77 -19.77
N ASN A 84 4.20 -6.86 -19.89
CA ASN A 84 4.15 -7.97 -18.93
C ASN A 84 4.56 -7.55 -17.51
N ARG A 85 5.62 -6.75 -17.38
CA ARG A 85 6.09 -6.23 -16.08
C ARG A 85 5.07 -5.27 -15.47
N MET A 86 4.49 -4.40 -16.29
CA MET A 86 3.44 -3.48 -15.86
C MET A 86 2.16 -4.21 -15.40
N ASN A 87 1.76 -5.28 -16.10
CA ASN A 87 0.63 -6.11 -15.70
C ASN A 87 0.86 -6.79 -14.34
N PHE A 88 2.08 -7.28 -14.10
CA PHE A 88 2.45 -7.86 -12.81
C PHE A 88 2.34 -6.85 -11.67
N TRP A 89 2.92 -5.65 -11.81
CA TRP A 89 2.83 -4.61 -10.78
C TRP A 89 1.41 -4.10 -10.57
N LYS A 90 0.62 -3.99 -11.64
CA LYS A 90 -0.80 -3.64 -11.53
C LYS A 90 -1.59 -4.68 -10.74
N GLN A 91 -1.33 -5.97 -10.96
CA GLN A 91 -1.97 -7.04 -10.20
C GLN A 91 -1.58 -6.96 -8.72
N LEU A 92 -0.28 -6.80 -8.41
CA LEU A 92 0.18 -6.59 -7.04
C LEU A 92 -0.48 -5.38 -6.38
N TYR A 93 -0.62 -4.27 -7.10
CA TYR A 93 -1.29 -3.07 -6.61
C TYR A 93 -2.76 -3.34 -6.29
N ASP A 94 -3.50 -3.96 -7.22
CA ASP A 94 -4.93 -4.23 -7.05
C ASP A 94 -5.18 -5.18 -5.87
N ASP A 95 -4.35 -6.20 -5.69
CA ASP A 95 -4.48 -7.17 -4.61
C ASP A 95 -4.13 -6.55 -3.25
N LEU A 96 -3.06 -5.76 -3.18
CA LEU A 96 -2.68 -5.04 -1.96
C LEU A 96 -3.72 -3.98 -1.56
N LYS A 97 -4.29 -3.27 -2.54
CA LYS A 97 -5.35 -2.29 -2.31
C LYS A 97 -6.61 -2.93 -1.75
N LYS A 98 -6.99 -4.11 -2.26
CA LYS A 98 -8.10 -4.91 -1.71
C LYS A 98 -7.79 -5.35 -0.29
N GLU A 99 -6.59 -5.86 -0.02
CA GLU A 99 -6.18 -6.33 1.31
C GLU A 99 -6.24 -5.19 2.34
N ILE A 100 -5.73 -4.00 2.00
CA ILE A 100 -5.82 -2.81 2.86
C ILE A 100 -7.29 -2.43 3.09
N ALA A 101 -8.11 -2.38 2.03
CA ALA A 101 -9.53 -2.07 2.17
C ALA A 101 -10.24 -3.07 3.10
N SER A 102 -9.99 -4.37 2.96
CA SER A 102 -10.54 -5.42 3.83
C SER A 102 -10.08 -5.28 5.28
N SER A 103 -8.83 -4.90 5.53
CA SER A 103 -8.31 -4.68 6.89
C SER A 103 -8.94 -3.45 7.58
N SER A 104 -9.43 -2.47 6.82
CA SER A 104 -10.07 -1.26 7.36
C SER A 104 -11.51 -1.48 7.83
N VAL A 105 -12.16 -2.57 7.40
CA VAL A 105 -13.51 -2.94 7.85
C VAL A 105 -13.38 -3.67 9.19
N GLY A 106 -13.08 -2.90 10.24
CA GLY A 106 -13.29 -3.35 11.60
C GLY A 106 -14.79 -3.62 11.77
N ILE A 107 -15.18 -4.89 11.88
CA ILE A 107 -16.47 -5.24 12.47
C ILE A 107 -16.38 -4.73 13.91
N LYS A 108 -16.87 -3.51 14.16
CA LYS A 108 -17.16 -3.10 15.52
C LYS A 108 -18.19 -4.11 16.02
N PRO A 109 -17.95 -4.83 17.14
CA PRO A 109 -19.04 -5.56 17.75
C PRO A 109 -20.18 -4.55 17.93
N TYR A 110 -21.38 -4.90 17.46
CA TYR A 110 -22.57 -4.14 17.76
C TYR A 110 -22.76 -4.19 19.28
N GLU A 111 -22.21 -3.19 19.97
CA GLU A 111 -22.44 -2.99 21.38
C GLU A 111 -23.88 -2.51 21.47
N ASN A 112 -24.76 -3.38 21.96
CA ASN A 112 -26.11 -3.02 22.38
C ASN A 112 -26.00 -2.05 23.57
N GLU A 113 -25.50 -0.84 23.36
CA GLU A 113 -25.69 0.24 24.30
C GLU A 113 -27.17 0.59 24.25
N LYS A 114 -27.92 -0.09 25.13
CA LYS A 114 -29.30 0.22 25.45
C LYS A 114 -29.30 1.65 25.99
N ARG A 115 -29.43 2.65 25.13
CA ARG A 115 -29.62 4.03 25.55
C ARG A 115 -30.99 4.11 26.20
N GLU A 116 -31.03 4.12 27.52
CA GLU A 116 -32.24 4.34 28.28
C GLU A 116 -32.70 5.78 27.99
N TYR A 117 -33.78 5.91 27.21
CA TYR A 117 -34.35 7.20 26.78
C TYR A 117 -34.96 8.03 27.92
N PHE A 118 -34.90 7.53 29.16
CA PHE A 118 -35.44 8.19 30.34
C PHE A 118 -34.37 8.23 31.43
N TYR A 119 -33.99 9.43 31.86
CA TYR A 119 -33.16 9.59 33.06
C TYR A 119 -34.01 9.34 34.31
N VAL A 120 -33.47 8.58 35.27
CA VAL A 120 -34.06 8.39 36.60
C VAL A 120 -34.16 9.77 37.27
N GLY A 121 -35.39 10.26 37.45
CA GLY A 121 -35.67 11.60 37.98
C GLY A 121 -36.72 12.40 37.21
N MET A 122 -37.08 11.98 35.99
CA MET A 122 -38.14 12.62 35.20
C MET A 122 -39.58 12.46 35.75
N MET A 123 -39.78 11.69 36.84
CA MET A 123 -41.09 11.49 37.47
C MET A 123 -41.52 12.59 38.46
N ASN A 124 -40.66 13.56 38.78
CA ASN A 124 -40.98 14.63 39.74
C ASN A 124 -41.08 16.00 39.06
N HIS A 125 -42.14 16.24 38.28
CA HIS A 125 -42.56 17.59 37.90
C HIS A 125 -43.78 18.00 38.74
N PRO A 126 -43.66 18.93 39.71
CA PRO A 126 -44.80 19.56 40.35
C PRO A 126 -45.23 20.74 39.49
N GLY A 127 -46.10 20.51 38.49
CA GLY A 127 -46.39 21.59 37.55
C GLY A 127 -47.51 21.32 36.56
N GLY A 128 -48.71 21.10 37.07
CA GLY A 128 -49.94 21.03 36.26
C GLY A 128 -51.03 21.94 36.82
N GLY A 129 -50.67 23.17 37.21
CA GLY A 129 -51.64 24.21 37.58
C GLY A 129 -52.29 24.78 36.32
N ARG A 130 -53.61 24.59 36.21
CA ARG A 130 -54.47 25.14 35.16
C ARG A 130 -54.59 26.66 35.33
N PHE A 131 -54.32 27.43 34.27
CA PHE A 131 -54.84 28.77 34.03
C PHE A 131 -55.35 28.83 32.60
#